data_AF-A0A7C5MLU0-F1
#
_entry.id   AF-A0A7C5MLU0-F1
#
_cell.length_a   1.000
_cell.length_b   1.000
_cell.length_c   1.000
_cell.angle_alpha   90.00
_cell.angle_beta   90.00
_cell.angle_gamma   90.00
#
_symmetry.space_group_name_H-M   'P 1'
#
loop_
_entity.id
_entity.type
_entity.pdbx_description
1 polymer ?
#
loop_
_entity_poly.entity_id
_entity_poly.type
_entity_poly.pdbx_seq_one_letter_code
_entity_poly.pdbx_strand_id
1 'polypeptide(L)'
;MLTPEFGPRQRFACLLTDAPLEPDPVYEGPKICNRCMLCVKECSENTISATETVKVKVAGRELEWGKLDIKKCTKGFQGSNKQFNPFKGEHSKLSYIQGHLKGQRDVYVPA
;
A
#
# COMPACT_ATOMS: atom_id res chain seq x y z
N MET A 1 -5.18 7.12 -1.92
CA MET A 1 -5.69 8.50 -2.10
C MET A 1 -5.24 9.01 -3.46
N LEU A 2 -6.03 9.85 -4.13
CA LEU A 2 -5.73 10.45 -5.43
C LEU A 2 -5.90 11.96 -5.30
N THR A 3 -4.98 12.76 -5.86
CA THR A 3 -5.18 14.20 -6.05
C THR A 3 -5.27 14.53 -7.54
N PRO A 4 -5.96 15.61 -7.94
CA PRO A 4 -6.06 16.03 -9.34
C PRO A 4 -4.70 16.27 -10.01
N GLU A 5 -3.74 16.85 -9.27
CA GLU A 5 -2.46 17.32 -9.82
C GLU A 5 -1.44 16.18 -9.95
N PHE A 6 -1.42 15.22 -9.01
CA PHE A 6 -0.35 14.22 -8.89
C PHE A 6 -0.83 12.76 -8.91
N GLY A 7 -2.14 12.52 -8.98
CA GLY A 7 -2.71 11.17 -9.01
C GLY A 7 -2.32 10.36 -7.75
N PRO A 8 -2.00 9.06 -7.87
CA PRO A 8 -1.65 8.22 -6.71
C PRO A 8 -0.18 8.34 -6.25
N ARG A 9 0.71 9.02 -7.00
CA ARG A 9 2.15 9.01 -6.74
C ARG A 9 2.55 10.07 -5.72
N GLN A 10 2.13 9.87 -4.48
CA GLN A 10 2.31 10.83 -3.40
C GLN A 10 2.79 10.14 -2.12
N ARG A 11 3.58 10.85 -1.32
CA ARG A 11 3.94 10.46 0.05
C ARG A 11 3.38 11.51 0.99
N PHE A 12 2.63 11.06 1.99
CA PHE A 12 2.02 11.95 2.97
C PHE A 12 2.86 11.95 4.25
N ALA A 13 2.93 13.11 4.88
CA ALA A 13 3.39 13.30 6.25
C ALA A 13 2.27 13.97 7.03
N CYS A 14 2.20 13.71 8.32
CA CYS A 14 1.26 14.36 9.22
C CYS A 14 2.05 14.92 10.40
N LEU A 15 1.77 16.17 10.76
CA LEU A 15 2.32 16.83 11.94
C LEU A 15 1.16 17.12 12.89
N LEU A 16 1.18 16.48 14.05
CA LEU A 16 0.22 16.77 15.12
C LEU A 16 0.73 17.98 15.90
N THR A 17 -0.13 18.96 16.11
CA THR A 17 0.19 20.22 16.79
C THR A 17 -1.03 20.78 17.50
N ASP A 18 -0.80 21.51 18.60
CA ASP A 18 -1.83 22.27 19.31
C ASP A 18 -1.96 23.72 18.79
N ALA A 19 -1.16 24.09 17.78
CA ALA A 19 -1.27 25.39 17.15
C ALA A 19 -2.69 25.60 16.59
N PRO A 20 -3.33 26.76 16.82
CA PRO A 20 -4.66 27.02 16.29
C PRO A 20 -4.56 27.17 14.77
N LEU A 21 -5.19 26.26 14.04
CA LEU A 21 -5.24 26.24 12.58
C LEU A 21 -6.69 26.11 12.12
N GLU A 22 -7.07 26.92 11.13
CA GLU A 22 -8.34 26.73 10.43
C GLU A 22 -8.23 25.52 9.51
N PRO A 23 -9.20 24.58 9.54
CA PRO A 23 -9.15 23.39 8.70
C PRO A 23 -9.40 23.74 7.24
N ASP A 24 -8.59 23.15 6.35
CA ASP A 24 -8.82 23.27 4.91
C ASP A 24 -10.13 22.58 4.49
N PRO A 25 -10.83 23.11 3.46
CA PRO A 25 -12.04 22.48 2.95
C PRO A 25 -11.73 21.12 2.32
N VAL A 26 -12.68 20.20 2.43
CA VAL A 26 -12.59 18.91 1.74
C VAL A 26 -12.77 19.12 0.24
N TYR A 27 -11.99 18.43 -0.60
CA TYR A 27 -12.05 18.52 -2.06
C TYR A 27 -13.47 18.33 -2.63
N GLU A 28 -13.96 19.33 -3.38
CA GLU A 28 -15.31 19.39 -3.99
C GLU A 28 -15.30 19.26 -5.53
N GLY A 29 -14.14 19.02 -6.13
CA GLY A 29 -14.05 18.89 -7.58
C GLY A 29 -14.60 17.55 -8.12
N PRO A 30 -14.42 17.31 -9.43
CA PRO A 30 -14.90 16.11 -10.09
C PRO A 30 -14.37 14.82 -9.45
N LYS A 31 -15.13 13.72 -9.58
CA LYS A 31 -14.65 12.39 -9.15
C LYS A 31 -13.37 12.02 -9.89
N ILE A 32 -12.28 11.85 -9.14
CA ILE A 32 -10.97 11.51 -9.70
C ILE A 32 -10.92 10.02 -10.10
N CYS A 33 -11.48 9.14 -9.27
CA CYS A 33 -11.60 7.73 -9.60
C CYS A 33 -12.76 7.52 -10.59
N ASN A 34 -12.43 7.06 -11.80
CA ASN A 34 -13.40 6.75 -12.87
C ASN A 34 -13.77 5.25 -12.93
N ARG A 35 -13.47 4.47 -11.87
CA ARG A 35 -13.77 3.03 -11.78
C ARG A 35 -13.15 2.19 -12.92
N CYS A 36 -11.99 2.60 -13.43
CA CYS A 36 -11.29 1.87 -14.51
C CYS A 36 -10.74 0.49 -14.11
N MET A 37 -10.67 0.16 -12.82
CA MET A 37 -10.14 -1.09 -12.27
C MET A 37 -8.67 -1.39 -12.59
N LEU A 38 -7.92 -0.43 -13.15
CA LEU A 38 -6.49 -0.60 -13.43
C LEU A 38 -5.68 -0.88 -12.15
N CYS A 39 -6.02 -0.25 -11.03
CA CYS A 39 -5.34 -0.54 -9.75
C CYS A 39 -5.54 -1.98 -9.28
N VAL A 40 -6.71 -2.58 -9.53
CA VAL A 40 -6.98 -3.98 -9.20
C VAL A 40 -6.20 -4.91 -10.11
N LYS A 41 -6.22 -4.64 -11.42
CA LYS A 41 -5.52 -5.43 -12.43
C LYS A 41 -4.00 -5.42 -12.25
N GLU A 42 -3.41 -4.26 -11.97
CA GLU A 42 -1.95 -4.08 -11.96
C GLU A 42 -1.33 -4.30 -10.58
N CYS A 43 -2.12 -4.62 -9.56
CA CYS A 43 -1.59 -4.94 -8.23
C CYS A 43 -0.80 -6.25 -8.30
N SER A 44 0.52 -6.19 -8.14
CA SER A 44 1.43 -7.35 -8.17
C SER A 44 1.05 -8.47 -7.19
N GLU A 45 0.32 -8.12 -6.13
CA GLU A 45 -0.14 -9.05 -5.12
C GLU A 45 -1.63 -9.37 -5.21
N ASN A 46 -2.40 -8.79 -6.13
CA ASN A 46 -3.86 -8.99 -6.20
C ASN A 46 -4.53 -8.78 -4.83
N THR A 47 -4.29 -7.63 -4.19
CA THR A 47 -4.74 -7.33 -2.82
C THR A 47 -6.00 -6.48 -2.75
N ILE A 48 -6.30 -5.75 -3.82
CA ILE A 48 -7.46 -4.87 -3.91
C ILE A 48 -8.61 -5.71 -4.45
N SER A 49 -9.72 -5.77 -3.71
CA SER A 49 -10.91 -6.51 -4.13
C SER A 49 -11.56 -5.90 -5.36
N ALA A 50 -11.98 -6.75 -6.30
CA ALA A 50 -12.72 -6.36 -7.48
C ALA A 50 -14.22 -6.12 -7.19
N THR A 51 -14.73 -6.67 -6.09
CA THR A 51 -16.17 -6.77 -5.81
C THR A 51 -16.58 -6.16 -4.48
N GLU A 52 -15.67 -6.10 -3.50
CA GLU A 52 -15.95 -5.56 -2.17
C GLU A 52 -15.37 -4.14 -2.03
N THR A 53 -16.13 -3.25 -1.40
CA THR A 53 -15.68 -1.88 -1.08
C THR A 53 -15.79 -1.59 0.41
N VAL A 54 -15.01 -0.61 0.86
CA VAL A 54 -15.09 -0.02 2.21
C VAL A 54 -15.68 1.36 2.06
N LYS A 55 -16.67 1.68 2.91
CA LYS A 55 -17.32 2.99 2.98
C LYS A 55 -17.19 3.57 4.38
N VAL A 56 -16.80 4.83 4.47
CA VAL A 56 -16.65 5.56 5.74
C VAL A 56 -17.18 6.98 5.61
N LYS A 57 -17.64 7.56 6.72
CA LYS A 57 -18.05 8.96 6.77
C LYS A 57 -16.96 9.80 7.45
N VAL A 58 -16.38 10.76 6.72
CA VAL A 58 -15.32 11.65 7.20
C VAL A 58 -15.71 13.09 6.86
N ALA A 59 -15.68 13.99 7.85
CA ALA A 59 -16.08 15.39 7.68
C ALA A 59 -17.45 15.55 6.97
N GLY A 60 -18.42 14.71 7.34
CA GLY A 60 -19.76 14.72 6.75
C GLY A 60 -19.89 14.08 5.36
N ARG A 61 -18.77 13.71 4.71
CA ARG A 61 -18.76 13.10 3.37
C ARG A 61 -18.57 11.60 3.42
N GLU A 62 -19.28 10.88 2.55
CA GLU A 62 -19.05 9.45 2.35
C GLU A 62 -17.85 9.24 1.41
N LEU A 63 -16.86 8.49 1.87
CA LEU A 63 -15.69 8.09 1.10
C LEU A 63 -15.77 6.58 0.81
N GLU A 64 -15.34 6.18 -0.38
CA GLU A 64 -15.38 4.77 -0.80
C GLU A 64 -14.11 4.37 -1.56
N TRP A 65 -13.60 3.16 -1.28
CA TRP A 65 -12.52 2.52 -2.05
C TRP A 65 -12.65 0.99 -2.02
N GLY A 66 -11.92 0.30 -2.90
CA GLY A 66 -11.89 -1.17 -2.93
C GLY A 66 -11.29 -1.75 -1.66
N LYS A 67 -11.90 -2.80 -1.11
CA LYS A 67 -11.42 -3.48 0.10
C LYS A 67 -10.02 -4.04 -0.12
N LEU A 68 -9.10 -3.76 0.79
CA LEU A 68 -7.71 -4.15 0.69
C LEU A 68 -7.38 -5.28 1.66
N ASP A 69 -6.78 -6.37 1.17
CA ASP A 69 -6.11 -7.34 2.04
C ASP A 69 -4.80 -6.76 2.55
N ILE A 70 -4.84 -6.17 3.75
CA ILE A 70 -3.70 -5.51 4.38
C ILE A 70 -2.55 -6.49 4.61
N LYS A 71 -2.82 -7.73 5.05
CA LYS A 71 -1.76 -8.71 5.36
C LYS A 71 -0.99 -9.08 4.10
N LYS A 72 -1.69 -9.32 3.00
CA LYS A 72 -1.08 -9.64 1.71
C LYS A 72 -0.34 -8.43 1.12
N CYS A 73 -0.93 -7.24 1.22
CA CYS A 73 -0.30 -5.99 0.79
C CYS A 73 1.01 -5.71 1.53
N THR A 74 1.03 -5.86 2.85
CA THR A 74 2.24 -5.69 3.67
C THR A 74 3.35 -6.67 3.26
N LYS A 75 3.03 -7.95 3.03
CA LYS A 75 4.01 -8.94 2.59
C LYS A 75 4.58 -8.57 1.22
N GLY A 76 3.74 -8.20 0.25
CA GLY A 76 4.19 -7.81 -1.07
C GLY A 76 5.05 -6.56 -1.08
N PHE A 77 4.69 -5.56 -0.27
CA PHE A 77 5.50 -4.36 -0.09
C PHE A 77 6.89 -4.66 0.47
N GLN A 78 7.00 -5.67 1.34
CA GLN A 78 8.28 -6.21 1.83
C GLN A 78 8.98 -7.12 0.80
N GLY A 79 8.49 -7.16 -0.44
CA GLY A 79 9.08 -7.93 -1.52
C GLY A 79 8.81 -9.42 -1.40
N SER A 80 7.65 -9.85 -0.88
CA SER A 80 7.38 -11.29 -0.73
C SER A 80 7.34 -12.06 -2.06
N ASN A 81 6.95 -11.39 -3.15
CA ASN A 81 6.72 -12.00 -4.45
C ASN A 81 8.00 -12.08 -5.30
N LYS A 82 8.41 -13.31 -5.64
CA LYS A 82 9.63 -13.61 -6.40
C LYS A 82 9.60 -13.08 -7.84
N GLN A 83 8.41 -12.94 -8.43
CA GLN A 83 8.27 -12.41 -9.79
C GLN A 83 8.66 -10.93 -9.87
N PHE A 84 8.38 -10.17 -8.80
CA PHE A 84 8.58 -8.72 -8.77
C PHE A 84 9.74 -8.28 -7.86
N ASN A 85 10.30 -9.18 -7.05
CA ASN A 85 11.45 -8.89 -6.18
C ASN A 85 12.74 -9.50 -6.76
N PRO A 86 13.66 -8.67 -7.31
CA PRO A 86 14.92 -9.15 -7.89
C PRO A 86 15.91 -9.70 -6.85
N PHE A 87 15.67 -9.46 -5.56
CA PHE A 87 16.53 -9.91 -4.46
C PHE A 87 16.13 -11.28 -3.87
N LYS A 88 15.08 -11.91 -4.41
CA LYS A 88 14.61 -13.25 -4.03
C LYS A 88 15.01 -14.37 -5.00
N GLY A 89 16.01 -14.11 -5.85
CA GLY A 89 16.68 -15.14 -6.66
C GLY A 89 17.48 -16.14 -5.80
N GLU A 90 18.33 -16.97 -6.42
CA GLU A 90 19.26 -17.81 -5.67
C GLU A 90 20.12 -16.95 -4.74
N HIS A 91 19.94 -17.17 -3.45
CA HIS A 91 20.77 -16.58 -2.41
C HIS A 91 22.23 -16.96 -2.68
N SER A 92 23.10 -15.96 -2.89
CA SER A 92 24.55 -16.22 -2.84
C SER A 92 24.88 -16.77 -1.45
N LYS A 93 25.88 -17.67 -1.32
CA LYS A 93 26.30 -18.25 -0.03
C LYS A 93 26.52 -17.19 1.07
N LEU A 94 26.84 -15.95 0.70
CA LEU A 94 27.01 -14.82 1.61
C LEU A 94 25.69 -14.35 2.28
N SER A 95 24.57 -14.40 1.58
CA SER A 95 23.26 -13.99 2.13
C SER A 95 22.73 -14.96 3.20
N TYR A 96 23.09 -16.24 3.11
CA TYR A 96 22.79 -17.24 4.15
C TYR A 96 23.56 -16.98 5.45
N ILE A 97 24.83 -16.58 5.33
CA ILE A 97 25.71 -16.28 6.49
C ILE A 97 25.22 -15.02 7.23
N GLN A 98 24.73 -14.00 6.53
CA GLN A 98 24.18 -12.80 7.17
C GLN A 98 22.90 -13.06 7.99
N GLY A 99 22.05 -14.01 7.58
CA GLY A 99 20.87 -14.42 8.35
C GLY A 99 21.25 -15.16 9.64
N HIS A 100 22.23 -16.05 9.57
CA HIS A 100 22.75 -16.80 10.72
C HIS A 100 23.48 -15.91 11.74
N LEU A 101 24.29 -14.95 11.26
CA LEU A 101 25.05 -14.04 12.13
C LEU A 101 24.17 -13.00 12.86
N LYS A 102 23.00 -12.65 12.30
CA LYS A 102 22.08 -11.66 12.90
C LYS A 102 21.03 -12.25 13.84
N GLY A 103 21.05 -13.56 14.09
CA GLY A 103 20.11 -14.21 15.01
C GLY A 103 18.63 -14.11 14.58
N GLN A 104 18.36 -13.79 13.31
CA GLN A 104 16.99 -13.70 12.79
C GLN A 104 16.51 -15.10 12.40
N ARG A 105 15.74 -15.73 13.28
CA ARG A 105 15.15 -17.08 13.09
C ARG A 105 14.06 -17.17 12.01
N ASP A 106 13.72 -16.08 11.33
CA ASP A 106 12.63 -16.05 10.36
C ASP A 106 13.10 -15.72 8.93
N VAL A 107 14.23 -16.28 8.50
CA VAL A 107 14.49 -16.39 7.07
C VAL A 107 13.54 -17.47 6.55
N TYR A 108 12.44 -17.03 5.92
CA TYR A 108 11.51 -17.87 5.20
C TYR A 108 12.24 -18.94 4.38
N VAL A 109 12.19 -20.19 4.85
CA VAL A 109 12.63 -21.37 4.10
C VAL A 109 11.39 -21.90 3.39
N PRO A 110 11.27 -21.77 2.05
CA PRO A 110 10.22 -22.49 1.35
C PRO A 110 10.49 -24.00 1.45
N ALA A 111 9.43 -24.77 1.66
CA ALA A 111 9.42 -26.22 1.43
C ALA A 111 9.77 -26.55 -0.03
#